data_AF-A0A9D9IVG6-F1
#
_entry.id   AF-A0A9D9IVG6-F1
#
_cell.length_a   1.000
_cell.length_b   1.000
_cell.length_c   1.000
_cell.angle_alpha   90.00
_cell.angle_beta   90.00
_cell.angle_gamma   90.00
#
_symmetry.space_group_name_H-M   'P 1'
#
loop_
_entity.id
_entity.type
_entity.pdbx_description
1 polymer ?
#
loop_
_entity_poly.entity_id
_entity_poly.type
_entity_poly.pdbx_seq_one_letter_code
_entity_poly.pdbx_strand_id
1 'polypeptide(L)'
;MHRIHVNYIEAKYVLNGTVSQTDVDATINKLRDRAEVGRMNIGDISDTFDPDRNPEIDPVLWEIRRERLIELMGEGFSWPDIRRWKQGPWYVNKQHYGAYVEDAEASGITSQSLGETGILVEGGTTEASSSQLASQGGGGHLYYYASPTSSTGWQDKYYLYPISTIDLQLNPNLEQNPGW
;
A
#
# COMPACT_ATOMS: atom_id res chain seq x y z
N MET A 1 1.36 23.16 5.25
CA MET A 1 1.55 23.66 3.86
C MET A 1 1.77 22.50 2.87
N HIS A 2 2.56 21.47 3.23
CA HIS A 2 2.80 20.27 2.41
C HIS A 2 1.54 19.58 1.86
N ARG A 3 0.53 19.32 2.71
CA ARG A 3 -0.73 18.69 2.31
C ARG A 3 -1.45 19.40 1.14
N ILE A 4 -1.31 20.72 1.02
CA ILE A 4 -1.96 21.50 -0.04
C ILE A 4 -1.36 21.15 -1.40
N HIS A 5 -0.05 20.94 -1.48
CA HIS A 5 0.63 20.60 -2.73
C HIS A 5 0.17 19.25 -3.28
N VAL A 6 0.17 18.21 -2.43
CA VAL A 6 -0.27 16.86 -2.85
C VAL A 6 -1.78 16.79 -3.13
N ASN A 7 -2.62 17.51 -2.37
CA ASN A 7 -4.05 17.59 -2.66
C ASN A 7 -4.32 18.28 -4.00
N TYR A 8 -3.65 19.42 -4.25
CA TYR A 8 -3.87 20.23 -5.44
C TYR A 8 -3.51 19.47 -6.71
N ILE A 9 -2.33 18.87 -6.77
CA ILE A 9 -1.87 18.21 -7.99
C ILE A 9 -2.68 16.95 -8.30
N GLU A 10 -3.05 16.18 -7.28
CA GLU A 10 -3.91 15.01 -7.47
C GLU A 10 -5.30 15.44 -7.96
N ALA A 11 -5.90 16.46 -7.35
CA ALA A 11 -7.20 16.97 -7.79
C ALA A 11 -7.14 17.51 -9.23
N LYS A 12 -6.06 18.22 -9.59
CA LYS A 12 -5.84 18.72 -10.96
C LYS A 12 -5.72 17.56 -11.95
N TYR A 13 -4.96 16.52 -11.62
CA TYR A 13 -4.85 15.32 -12.45
C TYR A 13 -6.22 14.65 -12.62
N VAL A 14 -6.94 14.41 -11.53
CA VAL A 14 -8.25 13.72 -11.57
C VAL A 14 -9.28 14.51 -12.38
N LEU A 15 -9.24 15.84 -12.33
CA LEU A 15 -10.13 16.70 -13.10
C LEU A 15 -9.80 16.72 -14.59
N ASN A 16 -8.51 16.81 -14.94
CA ASN A 16 -8.07 17.08 -16.32
C ASN A 16 -7.58 15.84 -17.07
N GLY A 17 -7.31 14.74 -16.37
CA GLY A 17 -6.63 13.55 -16.89
C GLY A 17 -5.12 13.74 -17.14
N THR A 18 -4.55 14.89 -16.80
CA THR A 18 -3.13 15.20 -17.02
C THR A 18 -2.65 16.36 -16.15
N VAL A 19 -1.34 16.47 -15.96
CA VAL A 19 -0.65 17.60 -15.32
C VAL A 19 0.63 17.93 -16.10
N SER A 20 1.05 19.19 -16.05
CA SER A 20 2.28 19.64 -16.72
C SER A 20 3.50 19.57 -15.79
N GLN A 21 4.70 19.58 -16.36
CA GLN A 21 5.93 19.67 -15.56
C GLN A 21 5.94 20.92 -14.66
N THR A 22 5.40 22.04 -15.14
CA THR A 22 5.22 23.26 -14.35
C THR A 22 4.34 23.04 -13.11
N ASP A 23 3.32 22.19 -13.20
CA ASP A 23 2.45 21.86 -12.06
C ASP A 23 3.20 21.05 -11.02
N VAL A 24 3.97 20.05 -11.45
CA VAL A 24 4.83 19.23 -10.59
C VAL A 24 5.92 20.09 -9.93
N ASP A 25 6.55 20.99 -10.70
CA ASP A 25 7.54 21.95 -10.21
C ASP A 25 6.98 22.90 -9.15
N ALA A 26 5.72 23.32 -9.31
CA ALA A 26 5.05 24.17 -8.34
C ALA A 26 4.54 23.43 -7.09
N THR A 27 4.55 22.09 -7.09
CA THR A 27 3.97 21.25 -6.03
C THR A 27 4.92 20.17 -5.52
N ILE A 28 4.90 18.96 -6.10
CA ILE A 28 5.67 17.79 -5.65
C ILE A 28 7.16 18.13 -5.56
N ASN A 29 7.72 18.81 -6.56
CA ASN A 29 9.15 19.12 -6.54
C ASN A 29 9.53 20.12 -5.43
N LYS A 30 8.60 20.96 -4.95
CA LYS A 30 8.88 21.76 -3.73
C LYS A 30 9.02 20.89 -2.49
N LEU A 31 8.29 19.78 -2.43
CA LEU A 31 8.38 18.81 -1.33
C LEU A 31 9.64 17.96 -1.45
N ARG A 32 9.95 17.49 -2.67
CA ARG A 32 11.15 16.71 -2.98
C ARG A 32 12.43 17.50 -2.75
N ASP A 33 12.47 18.77 -3.17
CA ASP A 33 13.59 19.68 -2.90
C ASP A 33 13.79 19.88 -1.39
N ARG A 34 12.69 20.05 -0.62
CA ARG A 34 12.74 20.17 0.86
C ARG A 34 13.22 18.88 1.54
N ALA A 35 12.88 17.73 0.99
CA ALA A 35 13.30 16.42 1.47
C ALA A 35 14.67 15.97 0.92
N GLU A 36 15.32 16.81 0.09
CA GLU A 36 16.61 16.54 -0.53
C GLU A 36 16.63 15.26 -1.39
N VAL A 37 15.52 14.95 -2.05
CA VAL A 37 15.41 13.83 -3.00
C VAL A 37 15.34 14.36 -4.44
N GLY A 38 15.81 13.56 -5.41
CA GLY A 38 15.84 13.95 -6.82
C GLY A 38 14.45 14.38 -7.31
N ARG A 39 14.37 15.34 -8.23
CA ARG A 39 13.08 15.90 -8.70
C ARG A 39 12.31 14.90 -9.57
N MET A 40 10.99 15.00 -9.54
CA MET A 40 10.08 14.29 -10.44
C MET A 40 10.06 14.97 -11.81
N ASN A 41 10.28 14.18 -12.86
CA ASN A 41 10.14 14.59 -14.25
C ASN A 41 9.08 13.70 -14.91
N ILE A 42 7.99 14.31 -15.39
CA ILE A 42 6.87 13.58 -15.99
C ILE A 42 7.32 12.85 -17.27
N GLY A 43 8.26 13.41 -18.02
CA GLY A 43 8.75 12.81 -19.27
C GLY A 43 9.45 11.47 -19.08
N ASP A 44 9.94 11.18 -17.87
CA ASP A 44 10.63 9.92 -17.56
C ASP A 44 9.66 8.83 -17.10
N ILE A 45 8.43 9.20 -16.73
CA ILE A 45 7.43 8.29 -16.15
C ILE A 45 6.66 7.61 -17.28
N SER A 46 7.10 6.41 -17.61
CA SER A 46 6.47 5.49 -18.57
C SER A 46 5.77 4.32 -17.86
N ASP A 47 5.08 3.47 -18.62
CA ASP A 47 4.41 2.27 -18.07
C ASP A 47 5.36 1.30 -17.37
N THR A 48 6.65 1.33 -17.72
CA THR A 48 7.70 0.49 -17.12
C THR A 48 8.53 1.21 -16.05
N PHE A 49 8.16 2.44 -15.70
CA PHE A 49 8.92 3.25 -14.73
C PHE A 49 8.93 2.64 -13.33
N ASP A 50 7.76 2.17 -12.89
CA ASP A 50 7.59 1.42 -11.65
C ASP A 50 6.97 0.05 -12.01
N PRO A 51 7.74 -1.06 -11.95
CA PRO A 51 7.24 -2.39 -12.28
C PRO A 51 6.28 -2.97 -11.23
N ASP A 52 6.27 -2.45 -9.99
CA ASP A 52 5.44 -2.95 -8.87
C ASP A 52 4.11 -2.18 -8.71
N ARG A 53 3.89 -1.22 -9.61
CA ARG A 53 2.69 -0.40 -9.73
C ARG A 53 1.46 -1.21 -10.12
N ASN A 54 0.27 -0.71 -9.77
CA ASN A 54 -0.97 -1.23 -10.35
C ASN A 54 -1.05 -0.81 -11.83
N PRO A 55 -0.96 -1.73 -12.81
CA PRO A 55 -0.96 -1.37 -14.23
C PRO A 55 -2.27 -0.73 -14.70
N GLU A 56 -3.36 -0.88 -13.96
CA GLU A 56 -4.67 -0.28 -14.27
C GLU A 56 -4.72 1.25 -14.02
N ILE A 57 -3.79 1.77 -13.21
CA ILE A 57 -3.70 3.21 -12.95
C ILE A 57 -2.86 3.85 -14.05
N ASP A 58 -2.92 5.16 -14.23
CA ASP A 58 -1.93 5.85 -15.06
C ASP A 58 -0.57 5.96 -14.32
N PRO A 59 0.58 5.78 -14.98
CA PRO A 59 1.90 5.89 -14.34
C PRO A 59 2.15 7.22 -13.61
N VAL A 60 1.72 8.34 -14.18
CA VAL A 60 1.88 9.67 -13.56
C VAL A 60 0.96 9.81 -12.35
N LEU A 61 -0.29 9.36 -12.46
CA LEU A 61 -1.21 9.35 -11.32
C LEU A 61 -0.70 8.44 -10.19
N TRP A 62 -0.09 7.31 -10.53
CA TRP A 62 0.52 6.42 -9.55
C TRP A 62 1.64 7.12 -8.79
N GLU A 63 2.56 7.79 -9.48
CA GLU A 63 3.65 8.53 -8.83
C GLU A 63 3.12 9.67 -7.97
N ILE A 64 2.09 10.41 -8.41
CA ILE A 64 1.44 11.44 -7.57
C ILE A 64 0.87 10.83 -6.28
N ARG A 65 0.22 9.67 -6.37
CA ARG A 65 -0.33 8.96 -5.19
C ARG A 65 0.78 8.39 -4.30
N ARG A 66 1.89 7.92 -4.88
CA ARG A 66 3.07 7.46 -4.14
C ARG A 66 3.71 8.59 -3.35
N GLU A 67 3.94 9.74 -3.97
CA GLU A 67 4.44 10.95 -3.32
C GLU A 67 3.54 11.37 -2.15
N ARG A 68 2.22 11.30 -2.34
CA ARG A 68 1.27 11.57 -1.26
C ARG A 68 1.40 10.58 -0.09
N LEU A 69 1.53 9.28 -0.37
CA LEU A 69 1.68 8.26 0.67
C LEU A 69 2.98 8.44 1.46
N ILE A 70 4.07 8.80 0.78
CA ILE A 70 5.38 9.03 1.40
C ILE A 70 5.37 10.32 2.22
N GLU A 71 4.93 11.44 1.65
CA GLU A 71 4.93 12.75 2.31
C GLU A 71 4.06 12.77 3.57
N LEU A 72 2.97 12.00 3.59
CA LEU A 72 1.99 11.96 4.70
C LEU A 72 2.08 10.67 5.52
N MET A 73 3.18 9.93 5.39
CA MET A 73 3.40 8.70 6.14
C MET A 73 3.39 8.99 7.65
N GLY A 74 2.61 8.23 8.42
CA GLY A 74 2.47 8.42 9.87
C GLY A 74 1.48 9.51 10.29
N GLU A 75 0.85 10.23 9.34
CA GLU A 75 -0.15 11.26 9.63
C GLU A 75 -1.61 10.76 9.57
N GLY A 76 -1.82 9.46 9.32
CA GLY A 76 -3.16 8.85 9.30
C GLY A 76 -3.97 9.04 8.02
N PHE A 77 -3.37 9.56 6.93
CA PHE A 77 -4.07 9.78 5.66
C PHE A 77 -4.10 8.57 4.72
N SER A 78 -3.17 7.63 4.87
CA SER A 78 -3.03 6.48 3.96
C SER A 78 -4.30 5.63 3.86
N TRP A 79 -4.97 5.38 4.98
CA TRP A 79 -6.19 4.54 5.00
C TRP A 79 -7.41 5.23 4.34
N PRO A 80 -7.72 6.51 4.65
CA PRO A 80 -8.67 7.28 3.85
C PRO A 80 -8.33 7.35 2.36
N ASP A 81 -7.05 7.47 2.00
CA ASP A 81 -6.59 7.56 0.61
C ASP A 81 -6.85 6.27 -0.16
N ILE A 82 -6.47 5.10 0.38
CA ILE A 82 -6.73 3.79 -0.23
C ILE A 82 -8.23 3.59 -0.48
N ARG A 83 -9.08 4.00 0.48
CA ARG A 83 -10.54 3.88 0.37
C ARG A 83 -11.13 4.78 -0.71
N ARG A 84 -10.78 6.07 -0.72
CA ARG A 84 -11.32 7.01 -1.73
C ARG A 84 -10.82 6.72 -3.15
N TRP A 85 -9.63 6.13 -3.28
CA TRP A 85 -9.11 5.65 -4.56
C TRP A 85 -9.76 4.35 -5.04
N LYS A 86 -10.54 3.69 -4.20
CA LYS A 86 -11.07 2.34 -4.45
C LYS A 86 -9.96 1.34 -4.79
N GLN A 87 -8.85 1.40 -4.05
CA GLN A 87 -7.68 0.52 -4.26
C GLN A 87 -7.50 -0.48 -3.11
N GLY A 88 -8.55 -0.72 -2.31
CA GLY A 88 -8.50 -1.65 -1.18
C GLY A 88 -7.94 -3.03 -1.56
N PRO A 89 -8.46 -3.71 -2.60
CA PRO A 89 -7.93 -5.00 -3.04
C PRO A 89 -6.44 -4.95 -3.39
N TRP A 90 -5.99 -3.91 -4.11
CA TRP A 90 -4.60 -3.81 -4.55
C TRP A 90 -3.61 -3.67 -3.39
N TYR A 91 -3.94 -2.89 -2.36
CA TYR A 91 -3.04 -2.67 -1.24
C TYR A 91 -3.16 -3.75 -0.17
N VAL A 92 -4.38 -4.20 0.14
CA VAL A 92 -4.64 -5.09 1.29
C VAL A 92 -4.48 -6.57 0.94
N ASN A 93 -4.65 -6.99 -0.32
CA ASN A 93 -4.50 -8.40 -0.68
C ASN A 93 -3.05 -8.82 -0.94
N LYS A 94 -2.08 -7.93 -0.75
CA LYS A 94 -0.66 -8.25 -0.90
C LYS A 94 -0.11 -8.89 0.36
N GLN A 95 0.84 -9.81 0.20
CA GLN A 95 1.62 -10.31 1.33
C GLN A 95 2.50 -9.17 1.85
N HIS A 96 2.40 -8.89 3.15
CA HIS A 96 3.31 -7.96 3.79
C HIS A 96 4.64 -8.66 4.08
N TYR A 97 5.73 -8.06 3.62
CA TYR A 97 7.09 -8.49 3.89
C TYR A 97 7.65 -7.72 5.10
N GLY A 98 8.34 -8.45 5.97
CA GLY A 98 9.23 -7.91 6.98
C GLY A 98 10.66 -7.80 6.47
N ALA A 99 11.62 -7.70 7.39
CA ALA A 99 13.03 -7.66 7.04
C ALA A 99 13.47 -8.93 6.29
N TYR A 100 14.43 -8.76 5.36
CA TYR A 100 15.15 -9.88 4.78
C TYR A 100 16.23 -10.36 5.74
N VAL A 101 16.38 -11.68 5.88
CA VAL A 101 17.40 -12.30 6.71
C VAL A 101 18.23 -13.22 5.82
N GLU A 102 19.56 -13.07 5.85
CA GLU A 102 20.47 -13.84 4.99
C GLU A 102 20.67 -15.28 5.47
N ASP A 103 20.74 -15.48 6.79
CA ASP A 103 20.85 -16.79 7.42
C ASP A 103 19.88 -16.86 8.59
N ALA A 104 18.76 -17.56 8.37
CA ALA A 104 17.72 -17.75 9.35
C ALA A 104 18.21 -18.48 10.59
N GLU A 105 19.02 -19.52 10.41
CA GLU A 105 19.48 -20.39 11.49
C GLU A 105 20.47 -19.64 12.39
N ALA A 106 21.46 -18.97 11.78
CA ALA A 106 22.43 -18.15 12.52
C ALA A 106 21.76 -16.97 13.24
N SER A 107 20.65 -16.45 12.69
CA SER A 107 19.86 -15.38 13.31
C SER A 107 18.91 -15.88 14.41
N GLY A 108 18.93 -17.18 14.73
CA GLY A 108 18.05 -17.81 15.73
C GLY A 108 16.58 -17.87 15.29
N ILE A 109 16.31 -17.67 14.01
CA ILE A 109 14.97 -17.73 13.42
C ILE A 109 14.70 -19.17 13.03
N THR A 110 14.38 -19.97 14.04
CA THR A 110 13.78 -21.28 13.82
C THR A 110 12.32 -21.07 13.47
N SER A 111 11.82 -21.67 12.38
CA SER A 111 10.41 -21.70 11.99
C SER A 111 9.56 -22.35 13.10
N GLN A 112 9.32 -21.64 14.21
CA GLN A 112 8.47 -22.12 15.28
C GLN A 112 7.04 -21.82 14.89
N SER A 113 6.55 -22.69 14.02
CA SER A 113 5.18 -23.18 13.81
C SER A 113 4.14 -22.66 14.83
N LEU A 114 3.83 -21.38 14.77
CA LEU A 114 2.58 -20.81 15.26
C LEU A 114 1.66 -20.42 14.11
N GLY A 115 1.99 -20.80 12.87
CA GLY A 115 1.17 -20.63 11.66
C GLY A 115 1.08 -19.20 11.13
N GLU A 116 1.63 -18.22 11.86
CA GLU A 116 1.46 -16.80 11.54
C GLU A 116 2.78 -16.04 11.39
N THR A 117 3.92 -16.57 11.84
CA THR A 117 5.22 -15.88 11.73
C THR A 117 6.32 -16.85 11.29
N GLY A 118 7.12 -16.45 10.30
CA GLY A 118 8.17 -17.29 9.73
C GLY A 118 8.91 -16.60 8.58
N ILE A 119 9.51 -17.41 7.69
CA ILE A 119 10.18 -16.95 6.47
C ILE A 119 9.37 -17.38 5.27
N LEU A 120 9.12 -16.47 4.33
CA LEU A 120 8.36 -16.75 3.12
C LEU A 120 9.20 -17.49 2.07
N VAL A 121 8.51 -18.25 1.23
CA VAL A 121 9.03 -18.65 -0.08
C VAL A 121 9.30 -17.38 -0.90
N GLU A 122 10.41 -17.33 -1.61
CA GLU A 122 10.85 -16.21 -2.44
C GLU A 122 9.79 -15.90 -3.49
N GLY A 123 9.34 -14.65 -3.52
CA GLY A 123 8.22 -14.20 -4.36
C GLY A 123 6.86 -14.82 -4.01
N GLY A 124 6.76 -15.61 -2.94
CA GLY A 124 5.55 -16.29 -2.50
C GLY A 124 4.82 -15.59 -1.36
N THR A 125 3.76 -16.26 -0.89
CA THR A 125 2.87 -15.80 0.18
C THR A 125 2.68 -16.82 1.30
N THR A 126 3.45 -17.91 1.26
CA THR A 126 3.42 -19.02 2.21
C THR A 126 4.78 -19.19 2.86
N GLU A 127 4.80 -19.78 4.05
CA GLU A 127 6.03 -20.15 4.74
C GLU A 127 6.87 -21.11 3.90
N ALA A 128 8.19 -20.89 3.87
CA ALA A 128 9.14 -21.78 3.25
C ALA A 128 9.37 -23.02 4.13
N SER A 129 9.16 -24.20 3.56
CA SER A 129 9.65 -25.44 4.17
C SER A 129 11.19 -25.44 4.25
N SER A 130 11.77 -26.30 5.09
CA SER A 130 13.23 -26.37 5.26
C SER A 130 13.98 -26.61 3.93
N SER A 131 13.42 -27.39 3.02
CA SER A 131 14.02 -27.63 1.69
C SER A 131 13.95 -26.39 0.78
N GLN A 132 12.84 -25.64 0.84
CA GLN A 132 12.70 -24.37 0.11
C GLN A 132 13.65 -23.32 0.68
N LEU A 133 13.75 -23.19 2.00
CA LEU A 133 14.70 -22.27 2.64
C LEU A 133 16.16 -22.61 2.26
N ALA A 134 16.52 -23.89 2.26
CA ALA A 134 17.83 -24.34 1.80
C ALA A 134 18.08 -23.98 0.32
N SER A 135 17.08 -24.13 -0.55
CA SER A 135 17.20 -23.76 -1.97
C SER A 135 17.35 -22.25 -2.22
N GLN A 136 16.88 -21.43 -1.29
CA GLN A 136 16.99 -19.96 -1.31
C GLN A 136 18.29 -19.45 -0.66
N GLY A 137 19.20 -20.36 -0.27
CA GLY A 137 20.46 -20.00 0.36
C GLY A 137 20.37 -19.79 1.88
N GLY A 138 19.30 -20.27 2.53
CA GLY A 138 19.12 -20.16 3.99
C GLY A 138 18.48 -18.86 4.46
N GLY A 139 18.17 -17.96 3.52
CA GLY A 139 17.61 -16.63 3.78
C GLY A 139 16.26 -16.37 3.12
N GLY A 140 15.60 -15.30 3.54
CA GLY A 140 14.31 -14.87 3.00
C GLY A 140 13.67 -13.72 3.78
N HIS A 141 12.52 -13.25 3.28
CA HIS A 141 11.75 -12.22 3.97
C HIS A 141 10.96 -12.81 5.13
N LEU A 142 11.03 -12.16 6.28
CA LEU A 142 10.16 -12.45 7.41
C LEU A 142 8.72 -12.09 7.07
N TYR A 143 7.77 -12.78 7.70
CA TYR A 143 6.37 -12.37 7.73
C TYR A 143 5.81 -12.56 9.13
N TYR A 144 4.84 -11.71 9.50
CA TYR A 144 4.21 -11.73 10.83
C TYR A 144 2.73 -12.14 10.78
N TYR A 145 2.11 -12.08 9.60
CA TYR A 145 0.74 -12.53 9.38
C TYR A 145 0.65 -13.30 8.08
N ALA A 146 -0.15 -14.37 8.07
CA ALA A 146 -0.49 -15.09 6.86
C ALA A 146 -1.07 -14.13 5.79
N SER A 147 -0.94 -14.51 4.52
CA SER A 147 -1.47 -13.70 3.42
C SER A 147 -2.92 -13.30 3.69
N PRO A 148 -3.30 -12.03 3.49
CA PRO A 148 -4.69 -11.60 3.63
C PRO A 148 -5.66 -12.44 2.78
N THR A 149 -5.19 -12.94 1.63
CA THR A 149 -5.95 -13.81 0.71
C THR A 149 -6.01 -15.28 1.13
N SER A 150 -5.30 -15.70 2.17
CA SER A 150 -5.48 -17.03 2.79
C SER A 150 -6.83 -17.15 3.50
N SER A 151 -7.46 -16.01 3.81
CA SER A 151 -8.80 -15.90 4.35
C SER A 151 -9.73 -15.25 3.31
N THR A 152 -10.50 -14.23 3.70
CA THR A 152 -11.43 -13.53 2.80
C THR A 152 -10.79 -12.39 2.01
N GLY A 153 -9.57 -11.97 2.37
CA GLY A 153 -8.95 -10.76 1.83
C GLY A 153 -9.82 -9.51 2.01
N TRP A 154 -9.65 -8.55 1.10
CA TRP A 154 -10.46 -7.35 1.01
C TRP A 154 -11.91 -7.67 0.63
N GLN A 155 -12.85 -7.11 1.40
CA GLN A 155 -14.28 -7.09 1.08
C GLN A 155 -14.72 -5.64 0.84
N ASP A 156 -15.56 -5.41 -0.17
CA ASP A 156 -16.01 -4.05 -0.53
C ASP A 156 -16.72 -3.30 0.59
N LYS A 157 -17.33 -4.01 1.55
CA LYS A 157 -17.90 -3.39 2.76
C LYS A 157 -16.89 -2.56 3.56
N TYR A 158 -15.59 -2.90 3.48
CA TYR A 158 -14.52 -2.19 4.19
C TYR A 158 -14.25 -0.77 3.66
N TYR A 159 -14.87 -0.37 2.54
CA TYR A 159 -14.87 1.03 2.13
C TYR A 159 -15.65 1.94 3.10
N LEU A 160 -16.65 1.41 3.81
CA LEU A 160 -17.46 2.14 4.78
C LEU A 160 -17.29 1.52 6.17
N TYR A 161 -17.41 2.34 7.21
CA TYR A 161 -17.45 1.82 8.58
C TYR A 161 -18.85 1.26 8.89
N PRO A 162 -18.98 0.21 9.72
CA PRO A 162 -20.29 -0.21 10.20
C PRO A 162 -20.91 0.87 11.07
N ILE A 163 -22.22 1.03 10.96
CA ILE A 163 -23.00 1.80 11.93
C ILE A 163 -23.13 0.96 13.21
N SER A 164 -22.95 1.61 14.36
CA SER A 164 -23.05 0.95 15.68
C SER A 164 -24.42 0.31 15.86
N THR A 165 -24.46 -0.90 16.42
CA THR A 165 -25.72 -1.60 16.74
C THR A 165 -26.59 -0.81 17.72
N ILE A 166 -25.97 -0.03 18.62
CA ILE A 166 -26.68 0.86 19.54
C ILE A 166 -27.43 1.96 18.78
N ASP A 167 -26.79 2.58 17.78
CA ASP A 167 -27.40 3.66 17.01
C ASP A 167 -28.55 3.13 16.14
N LEU A 168 -28.40 1.93 15.57
CA LEU A 168 -29.47 1.25 14.82
C LEU A 168 -30.67 0.91 15.71
N GLN A 169 -30.43 0.53 16.98
CA GLN A 169 -31.51 0.28 17.93
C GLN A 169 -32.21 1.56 18.39
N LEU A 170 -31.46 2.65 18.57
CA LEU A 170 -31.99 3.94 19.00
C LEU A 170 -32.79 4.65 17.91
N ASN A 171 -32.39 4.50 16.64
CA ASN A 171 -33.08 5.13 15.51
C ASN A 171 -33.48 4.08 14.47
N PRO A 172 -34.75 3.62 14.46
CA PRO A 172 -35.22 2.60 13.53
C PRO A 172 -35.27 3.06 12.06
N ASN A 173 -35.02 4.34 11.77
CA ASN A 173 -34.88 4.85 10.40
C ASN A 173 -33.45 4.76 9.85
N LEU A 174 -32.46 4.37 10.67
CA LEU A 174 -31.11 4.14 10.19
C LEU A 174 -31.00 2.74 9.58
N GLU A 175 -30.50 2.67 8.35
CA GLU A 175 -30.14 1.44 7.68
C GLU A 175 -28.63 1.22 7.75
N GLN A 176 -28.20 -0.04 7.86
CA GLN A 176 -26.79 -0.38 7.91
C GLN A 176 -26.10 -0.12 6.55
N ASN A 177 -24.81 0.22 6.60
CA ASN A 177 -23.98 0.33 5.40
C ASN A 177 -23.88 -1.02 4.67
N PRO A 178 -23.82 -1.04 3.33
CA PRO A 178 -23.83 -2.29 2.55
C PRO A 178 -22.78 -3.32 3.00
N GLY A 179 -23.25 -4.54 3.27
CA GLY A 179 -22.41 -5.70 3.59
C GLY A 179 -22.00 -5.87 5.06
N TRP A 180 -22.36 -4.95 5.95
CA TRP A 180 -22.15 -5.03 7.40
C TRP A 180 -23.29 -5.72 8.13
#